data_AF-A0A1L7WEI7-F1
#
_entry.id   AF-A0A1L7WEI7-F1
#
_cell.length_a   1.000
_cell.length_b   1.000
_cell.length_c   1.000
_cell.angle_alpha   90.00
_cell.angle_beta   90.00
_cell.angle_gamma   90.00
#
_symmetry.space_group_name_H-M   'P 1'
#
loop_
_entity.id
_entity.type
_entity.pdbx_description
1 polymer ?
#
loop_
_entity_poly.entity_id
_entity_poly.type
_entity_poly.pdbx_seq_one_letter_code
_entity_poly.pdbx_strand_id
1 'polypeptide(L)'
;MQALILMLFTLSAFTEALPPLLPRQNCTAPTDFLITGFFSFYPSASNTQRQHYVNFKYEDAASNGFVTCSSITANGTYLSGDKIPCGQIAVCFGWNGTEGSSRGYLTIYREYCHGESALTGEVFLGTNCIPTEPPMPMGYGKECESPTVTESGPFSST
;
A
#
# COMPACT_ATOMS: atom_id res chain seq x y z
N MET A 1 -34.31 44.37 64.78
CA MET A 1 -34.59 43.10 64.06
C MET A 1 -33.33 42.73 63.31
N GLN A 2 -32.62 41.71 63.80
CA GLN A 2 -31.36 41.21 63.28
C GLN A 2 -31.59 40.08 62.26
N ALA A 3 -30.82 40.14 61.17
CA ALA A 3 -30.21 39.09 60.34
C ALA A 3 -30.89 37.72 60.20
N LEU A 4 -31.00 37.21 58.95
CA LEU A 4 -30.10 36.15 58.47
C LEU A 4 -30.22 35.90 56.96
N ILE A 5 -29.08 35.58 56.38
CA ILE A 5 -28.71 35.36 54.98
C ILE A 5 -29.16 33.98 54.49
N LEU A 6 -29.56 33.85 53.22
CA LEU A 6 -29.37 32.62 52.45
C LEU A 6 -29.10 32.96 50.97
N MET A 7 -27.81 33.18 50.68
CA MET A 7 -27.27 33.04 49.33
C MET A 7 -27.27 31.55 48.97
N LEU A 8 -28.07 31.14 47.98
CA LEU A 8 -27.92 29.84 47.34
C LEU A 8 -26.77 29.94 46.33
N PHE A 9 -25.58 29.50 46.76
CA PHE A 9 -24.44 29.21 45.92
C PHE A 9 -24.71 27.89 45.19
N THR A 10 -25.18 27.93 43.94
CA THR A 10 -25.21 26.74 43.09
C THR A 10 -23.81 26.55 42.47
N LEU A 11 -22.94 25.84 43.19
CA LEU A 11 -21.73 25.24 42.63
C LEU A 11 -22.16 24.13 41.66
N SER A 12 -22.44 24.47 40.40
CA SER A 12 -22.51 23.47 39.34
C SER A 12 -21.07 23.04 39.02
N ALA A 13 -20.66 21.93 39.64
CA ALA A 13 -19.42 21.26 39.33
C ALA A 13 -19.45 20.81 37.85
N PHE A 14 -18.76 21.55 36.99
CA PHE A 14 -18.30 21.03 35.72
C PHE A 14 -17.14 20.08 36.03
N THR A 15 -17.45 18.84 36.36
CA THR A 15 -16.49 17.75 36.18
C THR A 15 -16.35 17.55 34.67
N GLU A 16 -15.43 18.28 34.05
CA GLU A 16 -14.83 17.86 32.79
C GLU A 16 -14.16 16.51 33.07
N ALA A 17 -14.90 15.43 32.83
CA ALA A 17 -14.31 14.11 32.73
C ALA A 17 -13.38 14.18 31.53
N LEU A 18 -12.08 14.33 31.80
CA LEU A 18 -11.04 14.13 30.80
C LEU A 18 -11.39 12.85 30.06
N PRO A 19 -11.46 12.87 28.71
CA PRO A 19 -11.74 11.66 27.96
C PRO A 19 -10.74 10.60 28.43
N PRO A 20 -11.18 9.35 28.65
CA PRO A 20 -10.27 8.30 29.09
C PRO A 20 -9.12 8.26 28.10
N LEU A 21 -7.90 8.52 28.60
CA LEU A 21 -6.67 8.32 27.85
C LEU A 21 -6.64 6.83 27.51
N LEU A 22 -7.07 6.50 26.30
CA LEU A 22 -6.91 5.16 25.76
C LEU A 22 -5.40 4.86 25.88
N PRO A 23 -5.02 3.70 26.46
CA PRO A 23 -3.61 3.34 26.54
C PRO A 23 -3.04 3.40 25.13
N ARG A 24 -1.93 4.13 24.95
CA ARG A 24 -1.15 4.10 23.70
C ARG A 24 -0.92 2.65 23.36
N GLN A 25 -1.61 2.16 22.33
CA GLN A 25 -1.42 0.80 21.86
C GLN A 25 0.03 0.75 21.35
N ASN A 26 0.85 -0.14 21.90
CA ASN A 26 2.22 -0.32 21.44
C ASN A 26 2.18 -0.95 20.05
N CYS A 27 2.03 -0.11 19.03
CA CYS A 27 2.15 -0.47 17.64
C CYS A 27 3.64 -0.55 17.30
N THR A 28 4.16 -1.76 17.12
CA THR A 28 5.51 -1.93 16.57
C THR A 28 5.44 -1.73 15.06
N ALA A 29 6.11 -0.69 14.55
CA ALA A 29 6.21 -0.45 13.13
C ALA A 29 7.02 -1.56 12.45
N PRO A 30 6.57 -2.11 11.31
CA PRO A 30 7.41 -3.00 10.52
C PRO A 30 8.61 -2.23 9.97
N THR A 31 9.78 -2.88 9.96
CA THR A 31 11.04 -2.28 9.49
C THR A 31 11.33 -2.54 8.02
N ASP A 32 10.73 -3.59 7.49
CA ASP A 32 10.97 -4.14 6.16
C ASP A 32 9.71 -4.82 5.62
N PHE A 33 9.76 -5.13 4.33
CA PHE A 33 8.74 -5.89 3.63
C PHE A 33 9.35 -6.85 2.63
N LEU A 34 8.56 -7.86 2.25
CA LEU A 34 8.86 -8.86 1.25
C LEU A 34 7.87 -8.73 0.09
N ILE A 35 8.39 -8.90 -1.12
CA ILE A 35 7.65 -8.97 -2.36
C ILE A 35 7.96 -10.31 -3.01
N THR A 36 6.94 -11.08 -3.35
CA THR A 36 7.08 -12.41 -3.94
C THR A 36 6.28 -12.53 -5.24
N GLY A 37 6.90 -13.15 -6.25
CA GLY A 37 6.24 -13.50 -7.51
C GLY A 37 5.76 -12.29 -8.30
N PHE A 38 6.61 -11.29 -8.46
CA PHE A 38 6.28 -10.09 -9.22
C PHE A 38 6.07 -10.40 -10.70
N PHE A 39 4.93 -9.92 -11.23
CA PHE A 39 4.48 -10.06 -12.60
C PHE A 39 3.95 -8.72 -13.11
N SER A 40 4.24 -8.39 -14.36
CA SER A 40 3.62 -7.28 -15.06
C SER A 40 3.36 -7.60 -16.52
N PHE A 41 2.29 -7.02 -17.08
CA PHE A 41 1.93 -7.14 -18.48
C PHE A 41 1.81 -5.76 -19.11
N TYR A 42 2.44 -5.62 -20.27
CA TYR A 42 2.38 -4.43 -21.10
C TYR A 42 1.74 -4.80 -22.45
N PRO A 43 0.46 -4.44 -22.69
CA PRO A 43 -0.22 -4.69 -23.95
C PRO A 43 0.47 -3.97 -25.11
N SER A 44 0.59 -4.64 -26.25
CA SER A 44 1.03 -3.99 -27.48
C SER A 44 -0.04 -3.00 -27.98
N ALA A 45 0.35 -2.08 -28.87
CA ALA A 45 -0.61 -1.16 -29.50
C ALA A 45 -1.68 -1.90 -30.33
N SER A 46 -1.39 -3.09 -30.84
CA SER A 46 -2.31 -3.94 -31.60
C SER A 46 -3.21 -4.80 -30.71
N ASN A 47 -2.98 -4.83 -29.39
CA ASN A 47 -3.84 -5.56 -28.48
C ASN A 47 -5.18 -4.85 -28.34
N THR A 48 -6.27 -5.59 -28.53
CA THR A 48 -7.64 -5.12 -28.29
C THR A 48 -7.91 -4.93 -26.80
N GLN A 49 -7.21 -5.67 -25.95
CA GLN A 49 -7.20 -5.53 -24.50
C GLN A 49 -6.03 -4.63 -24.09
N ARG A 50 -6.23 -3.30 -24.16
CA ARG A 50 -5.23 -2.27 -23.80
C ARG A 50 -5.10 -2.05 -22.29
N GLN A 51 -4.99 -3.14 -21.55
CA GLN A 51 -4.96 -3.16 -20.09
C GLN A 51 -3.56 -3.51 -19.62
N HIS A 52 -2.91 -2.62 -18.88
CA HIS A 52 -1.67 -2.95 -18.18
C HIS A 52 -2.00 -3.64 -16.88
N TYR A 53 -1.23 -4.67 -16.54
CA TYR A 53 -1.46 -5.47 -15.35
C TYR A 53 -0.19 -5.54 -14.51
N VAL A 54 -0.33 -5.47 -13.20
CA VAL A 54 0.74 -5.76 -12.22
C VAL A 54 0.15 -6.67 -11.17
N ASN A 55 0.93 -7.66 -10.73
CA ASN A 55 0.56 -8.58 -9.68
C ASN A 55 1.79 -9.04 -8.88
N PHE A 56 1.64 -9.12 -7.56
CA PHE A 56 2.64 -9.70 -6.66
C PHE A 56 2.00 -10.04 -5.31
N LYS A 57 2.75 -10.74 -4.46
CA LYS A 57 2.41 -10.93 -3.05
C LYS A 57 3.29 -10.05 -2.19
N TYR A 58 2.70 -9.48 -1.14
CA TYR A 58 3.33 -8.62 -0.17
C TYR A 58 3.25 -9.24 1.23
N GLU A 59 4.29 -9.09 2.02
CA GLU A 59 4.32 -9.47 3.44
C GLU A 59 5.20 -8.49 4.22
N ASP A 60 4.81 -8.15 5.45
CA ASP A 60 5.62 -7.51 6.47
C ASP A 60 5.42 -8.20 7.83
N ALA A 61 6.20 -7.84 8.84
CA ALA A 61 6.07 -8.41 10.18
C ALA A 61 4.72 -8.11 10.88
N ALA A 62 3.95 -7.14 10.39
CA ALA A 62 2.64 -6.77 10.90
C ALA A 62 1.48 -7.42 10.11
N SER A 63 1.78 -8.04 8.97
CA SER A 63 0.84 -8.72 8.11
C SER A 63 0.68 -10.15 8.60
N ASN A 64 -0.56 -10.61 8.75
CA ASN A 64 -0.85 -11.99 9.12
C ASN A 64 -0.74 -12.91 7.88
N GLY A 65 0.43 -12.90 7.22
CA GLY A 65 0.73 -13.61 5.99
C GLY A 65 0.59 -12.76 4.71
N PHE A 66 0.74 -13.42 3.56
CA PHE A 66 0.78 -12.75 2.26
C PHE A 66 -0.53 -12.05 1.87
N VAL A 67 -0.41 -10.79 1.46
CA VAL A 67 -1.46 -10.02 0.80
C VAL A 67 -1.19 -10.01 -0.70
N THR A 68 -2.21 -10.32 -1.50
CA THR A 68 -2.12 -10.16 -2.96
C THR A 68 -2.36 -8.70 -3.35
N CYS A 69 -1.41 -8.14 -4.10
CA CYS A 69 -1.49 -6.82 -4.68
C CYS A 69 -1.60 -6.97 -6.20
N SER A 70 -2.70 -6.52 -6.77
CA SER A 70 -2.91 -6.60 -8.21
C SER A 70 -3.67 -5.39 -8.71
N SER A 71 -3.35 -4.92 -9.91
CA SER A 71 -4.09 -3.83 -10.54
C SER A 71 -4.13 -3.96 -12.05
N ILE A 72 -5.21 -3.41 -12.61
CA ILE A 72 -5.45 -3.31 -14.04
C ILE A 72 -5.69 -1.83 -14.33
N THR A 73 -4.88 -1.23 -15.20
CA THR A 73 -5.08 0.15 -15.65
C THR A 73 -5.40 0.20 -17.15
N ALA A 74 -6.49 0.89 -17.47
CA ALA A 74 -6.83 1.20 -18.85
C ALA A 74 -5.97 2.37 -19.33
N ASN A 75 -5.32 2.24 -20.49
CA ASN A 75 -4.48 3.26 -21.15
C ASN A 75 -3.04 3.41 -20.65
N GLY A 76 -2.60 2.53 -19.78
CA GLY A 76 -1.27 1.98 -19.93
C GLY A 76 -0.08 2.78 -19.47
N THR A 77 -0.20 3.40 -18.31
CA THR A 77 0.98 3.61 -17.48
C THR A 77 0.55 3.66 -16.03
N TYR A 78 1.28 2.95 -15.19
CA TYR A 78 1.33 3.28 -13.77
C TYR A 78 2.16 4.56 -13.67
N LEU A 79 1.56 5.63 -13.15
CA LEU A 79 2.30 6.87 -12.94
C LEU A 79 3.16 6.69 -11.69
N SER A 80 4.38 7.24 -11.74
CA SER A 80 5.23 7.32 -10.56
C SER A 80 4.46 8.09 -9.47
N GLY A 81 4.30 7.48 -8.30
CA GLY A 81 3.53 8.04 -7.18
C GLY A 81 2.07 7.62 -7.09
N ASP A 82 1.57 6.79 -8.03
CA ASP A 82 0.24 6.17 -7.88
C ASP A 82 0.19 5.32 -6.59
N LYS A 83 -0.88 5.49 -5.82
CA LYS A 83 -1.19 4.70 -4.62
C LYS A 83 -2.31 3.73 -4.93
N ILE A 84 -1.94 2.54 -5.40
CA ILE A 84 -2.90 1.52 -5.80
C ILE A 84 -3.15 0.60 -4.61
N PRO A 85 -4.40 0.49 -4.12
CA PRO A 85 -4.69 -0.37 -2.99
C PRO A 85 -4.43 -1.84 -3.36
N CYS A 86 -3.72 -2.53 -2.47
CA CYS A 86 -3.74 -3.98 -2.45
C CYS A 86 -5.10 -4.46 -1.93
N GLY A 87 -5.37 -5.77 -1.97
CA GLY A 87 -6.64 -6.34 -1.46
C GLY A 87 -6.98 -6.01 0.00
N GLN A 88 -6.05 -5.41 0.76
CA GLN A 88 -6.27 -4.83 2.08
C GLN A 88 -6.09 -3.30 2.04
N ILE A 89 -7.02 -2.59 2.71
CA ILE A 89 -7.14 -1.11 2.67
C ILE A 89 -5.98 -0.33 3.30
N ALA A 90 -5.00 -0.99 3.90
CA ALA A 90 -3.87 -0.36 4.59
C ALA A 90 -2.51 -0.59 3.92
N VAL A 91 -2.50 -1.19 2.72
CA VAL A 91 -1.31 -1.36 1.88
C VAL A 91 -1.64 -0.87 0.48
N CYS A 92 -0.85 0.06 -0.03
CA CYS A 92 -0.90 0.49 -1.42
C CYS A 92 0.47 0.30 -2.08
N PHE A 93 0.48 0.26 -3.40
CA PHE A 93 1.72 0.20 -4.16
C PHE A 93 1.73 1.17 -5.34
N GLY A 94 2.94 1.51 -5.78
CA GLY A 94 3.20 2.19 -7.04
C GLY A 94 4.27 1.44 -7.81
N TRP A 95 4.16 1.40 -9.14
CA TRP A 95 5.14 0.75 -10.01
C TRP A 95 5.55 1.70 -11.12
N ASN A 96 6.85 1.87 -11.36
CA ASN A 96 7.34 2.80 -12.40
C ASN A 96 8.00 2.10 -13.60
N GLY A 97 7.92 0.77 -13.68
CA GLY A 97 8.44 0.04 -14.83
C GLY A 97 7.65 0.31 -16.11
N THR A 98 8.33 0.13 -17.24
CA THR A 98 7.79 0.42 -18.57
C THR A 98 7.97 -0.77 -19.50
N GLU A 99 7.24 -0.79 -20.61
CA GLU A 99 7.35 -1.84 -21.64
C GLU A 99 8.78 -1.99 -22.22
N GLY A 100 9.55 -0.90 -22.20
CA GLY A 100 10.93 -0.86 -22.69
C GLY A 100 11.98 -1.18 -21.64
N SER A 101 11.60 -1.30 -20.36
CA SER A 101 12.55 -1.52 -19.26
C SER A 101 12.37 -2.91 -18.66
N SER A 102 13.44 -3.72 -18.71
CA SER A 102 13.56 -4.97 -17.95
C SER A 102 13.78 -4.74 -16.45
N ARG A 103 13.28 -3.61 -15.93
CA ARG A 103 13.50 -3.14 -14.56
C ARG A 103 12.56 -2.00 -14.20
N GLY A 104 12.33 -1.84 -12.91
CA GLY A 104 11.61 -0.72 -12.32
C GLY A 104 11.72 -0.72 -10.80
N TYR A 105 11.13 0.28 -10.17
CA TYR A 105 10.98 0.38 -8.74
C TYR A 105 9.53 0.13 -8.37
N LEU A 106 9.34 -0.76 -7.39
CA LEU A 106 8.07 -0.96 -6.71
C LEU A 106 8.12 -0.20 -5.39
N THR A 107 7.23 0.76 -5.24
CA THR A 107 7.04 1.53 -4.01
C THR A 107 5.88 0.94 -3.23
N ILE A 108 6.06 0.68 -1.95
CA ILE A 108 5.02 0.24 -1.02
C ILE A 108 4.68 1.38 -0.07
N TYR A 109 3.39 1.66 0.07
CA TYR A 109 2.84 2.59 1.05
C TYR A 109 2.06 1.77 2.07
N ARG A 110 2.47 1.82 3.33
CA ARG A 110 1.88 1.03 4.41
C ARG A 110 1.37 1.97 5.49
N GLU A 111 0.07 1.95 5.72
CA GLU A 111 -0.51 2.55 6.92
C GLU A 111 -0.41 1.55 8.07
N TYR A 112 0.00 1.99 9.25
CA TYR A 112 0.06 1.15 10.45
C TYR A 112 -0.52 1.89 11.65
N CYS A 113 -0.79 1.16 12.72
CA CYS A 113 -1.46 1.69 13.91
C CYS A 113 -2.82 2.35 13.57
N HIS A 114 -3.72 1.60 12.93
CA HIS A 114 -5.08 2.06 12.57
C HIS A 114 -5.13 3.33 11.69
N GLY A 115 -4.15 3.51 10.80
CA GLY A 115 -4.10 4.65 9.88
C GLY A 115 -3.46 5.90 10.48
N GLU A 116 -2.94 5.84 11.71
CA GLU A 116 -2.31 6.99 12.38
C GLU A 116 -0.88 7.25 11.90
N SER A 117 -0.24 6.27 11.25
CA SER A 117 1.15 6.39 10.81
C SER A 117 1.36 5.74 9.46
N ALA A 118 2.27 6.31 8.66
CA ALA A 118 2.56 5.85 7.30
C ALA A 118 4.05 5.52 7.16
N LEU A 119 4.31 4.43 6.44
CA LEU A 119 5.63 4.01 6.01
C LEU A 119 5.65 3.98 4.49
N THR A 120 6.80 4.35 3.93
CA THR A 120 7.10 4.17 2.51
C THR A 120 8.37 3.35 2.37
N GLY A 121 8.31 2.35 1.51
CA GLY A 121 9.44 1.49 1.19
C GLY A 121 9.57 1.36 -0.31
N GLU A 122 10.79 1.19 -0.80
CA GLU A 122 11.05 1.03 -2.23
C GLU A 122 11.99 -0.15 -2.44
N VAL A 123 11.68 -0.96 -3.46
CA VAL A 123 12.53 -2.06 -3.89
C VAL A 123 12.75 -2.00 -5.40
N PHE A 124 13.99 -2.18 -5.81
CA PHE A 124 14.34 -2.30 -7.22
C PHE A 124 14.06 -3.73 -7.68
N LEU A 125 13.29 -3.87 -8.76
CA LEU A 125 12.95 -5.15 -9.36
C LEU A 125 13.55 -5.22 -10.76
N GLY A 126 14.44 -6.19 -10.98
CA GLY A 126 14.79 -6.64 -12.32
C GLY A 126 13.72 -7.57 -12.85
N THR A 127 13.38 -7.50 -14.13
CA THR A 127 12.37 -8.35 -14.75
C THR A 127 12.85 -8.93 -16.07
N ASN A 128 12.53 -10.19 -16.33
CA ASN A 128 12.69 -10.81 -17.63
C ASN A 128 11.40 -10.65 -18.42
N CYS A 129 11.48 -9.92 -19.54
CA CYS A 129 10.33 -9.63 -20.37
C CYS A 129 10.33 -10.51 -21.63
N ILE A 130 9.25 -11.25 -21.86
CA ILE A 130 9.04 -12.06 -23.05
C ILE A 130 7.84 -11.51 -23.85
N PRO A 131 7.94 -11.46 -25.20
CA PRO A 131 6.79 -11.17 -26.03
C PRO A 131 5.69 -12.22 -25.85
N THR A 132 4.44 -11.78 -25.89
CA THR A 132 3.27 -12.64 -25.88
C THR A 132 2.37 -12.37 -27.07
N GLU A 133 1.81 -13.44 -27.61
CA GLU A 133 0.89 -13.43 -28.74
C GLU A 133 -0.28 -14.39 -28.46
N PRO A 134 -1.47 -14.17 -29.03
CA PRO A 134 -2.56 -15.14 -28.98
C PRO A 134 -2.07 -16.53 -29.42
N PRO A 135 -2.48 -17.62 -28.74
CA PRO A 135 -3.67 -17.75 -27.89
C PRO A 135 -3.46 -17.42 -26.39
N MET A 136 -2.39 -16.73 -25.99
CA MET A 136 -2.17 -16.34 -24.59
C MET A 136 -3.35 -15.51 -24.03
N PRO A 137 -3.73 -15.69 -22.75
CA PRO A 137 -4.95 -15.08 -22.18
C PRO A 137 -5.02 -13.57 -22.26
N MET A 138 -3.87 -12.89 -22.19
CA MET A 138 -3.79 -11.43 -22.23
C MET A 138 -3.54 -10.87 -23.65
N GLY A 139 -3.45 -11.73 -24.67
CA GLY A 139 -3.30 -11.33 -26.07
C GLY A 139 -1.88 -10.88 -26.43
N TYR A 140 -1.78 -9.86 -27.28
CA TYR A 140 -0.50 -9.33 -27.77
C TYR A 140 0.17 -8.39 -26.75
N GLY A 141 1.44 -8.61 -26.42
CA GLY A 141 2.14 -7.70 -25.51
C GLY A 141 3.48 -8.22 -25.06
N LYS A 142 3.86 -7.84 -23.84
CA LYS A 142 5.01 -8.36 -23.13
C LYS A 142 4.63 -8.72 -21.70
N GLU A 143 4.99 -9.92 -21.30
CA GLU A 143 4.94 -10.38 -19.92
C GLU A 143 6.32 -10.22 -19.30
N CYS A 144 6.39 -9.60 -18.14
CA CYS A 144 7.63 -9.28 -17.43
C CYS A 144 7.55 -9.84 -16.01
N GLU A 145 8.44 -10.78 -15.70
CA GLU A 145 8.49 -11.46 -14.40
C GLU A 145 9.82 -11.21 -13.69
N SER A 146 9.79 -11.07 -12.37
CA SER A 146 11.03 -11.05 -11.59
C SER A 146 11.71 -12.41 -11.64
N PRO A 147 13.01 -12.51 -12.01
CA PRO A 147 13.74 -13.78 -11.95
C PRO A 147 13.94 -14.24 -10.50
N THR A 148 13.99 -13.30 -9.56
CA THR A 148 14.03 -13.60 -8.14
C THR A 148 12.62 -13.86 -7.64
N VAL A 149 12.44 -14.99 -6.96
CA VAL A 149 11.13 -15.39 -6.41
C VAL A 149 10.67 -14.42 -5.32
N THR A 150 11.60 -13.92 -4.49
CA THR A 150 11.33 -13.00 -3.39
C THR A 150 12.40 -11.91 -3.30
N GLU A 151 11.96 -10.67 -3.15
CA GLU A 151 12.81 -9.49 -2.94
C GLU A 151 12.37 -8.77 -1.66
N SER A 152 13.31 -8.13 -0.95
CA SER A 152 13.03 -7.39 0.29
C SER A 152 13.36 -5.92 0.17
N GLY A 153 12.58 -5.05 0.79
CA GLY A 153 12.87 -3.62 0.88
C GLY A 153 12.71 -3.08 2.30
N PRO A 154 13.50 -2.07 2.70
CA PRO A 154 13.33 -1.41 3.99
C PRO A 154 12.14 -0.44 3.95
N PHE A 155 11.47 -0.28 5.08
CA PHE A 155 10.57 0.84 5.31
C PHE A 155 11.31 2.06 5.83
N SER A 156 10.79 3.22 5.47
CA SER A 156 11.16 4.52 6.01
C SER A 156 9.91 5.25 6.50
N SER A 157 10.02 5.93 7.65
CA SER A 157 8.98 6.84 8.11
C SER A 157 8.96 8.07 7.20
N THR A 158 7.79 8.38 6.65
CA THR A 158 7.54 9.64 5.94
C THR A 158 7.23 10.79 6.87
#